data_AF-A0A430QL96-F1
#
_entry.id   AF-A0A430QL96-F1
#
_cell.length_a   1.000
_cell.length_b   1.000
_cell.length_c   1.000
_cell.angle_alpha   90.00
_cell.angle_beta   90.00
_cell.angle_gamma   90.00
#
_symmetry.space_group_name_H-M   'P 1'
#
loop_
_entity.id
_entity.type
_entity.pdbx_description
1 polymer ?
#
loop_
_entity_poly.entity_id
_entity_poly.type
_entity_poly.pdbx_seq_one_letter_code
_entity_poly.pdbx_strand_id
1 'polypeptide(L)'
;MIATIYVAQTLNAILVYRNLFTFSDTVGKVDIIATVSGDGSSSLANALRLAIARCLASMLPIDQGKNRLLVTGLLSQDNRFAERKQPGQRKARKKPIW
;
A
#
# COMPACT_ATOMS: atom_id res chain seq x y z
N MET A 1 -25.83 12.81 -3.90
CA MET A 1 -25.28 12.18 -5.11
C MET A 1 -23.91 11.63 -4.74
N ILE A 2 -23.87 10.38 -4.26
CA ILE A 2 -22.66 9.73 -3.73
C ILE A 2 -21.78 9.39 -4.94
N ALA A 3 -20.64 10.06 -5.06
CA ALA A 3 -19.72 9.87 -6.18
C ALA A 3 -19.05 8.49 -6.07
N THR A 4 -19.62 7.55 -6.82
CA THR A 4 -19.14 6.18 -6.95
C THR A 4 -17.79 6.16 -7.70
N ILE A 5 -16.89 5.36 -7.15
CA ILE A 5 -15.50 5.14 -7.53
C ILE A 5 -15.34 4.80 -9.02
N TYR A 6 -14.51 5.56 -9.73
CA TYR A 6 -13.85 5.11 -10.95
C TYR A 6 -12.34 5.18 -10.71
N VAL A 7 -11.71 4.04 -10.46
CA VAL A 7 -10.28 3.88 -10.72
C VAL A 7 -10.14 2.86 -11.85
N ALA A 8 -10.39 3.32 -13.07
CA ALA A 8 -9.86 2.68 -14.25
C ALA A 8 -8.37 3.04 -14.34
N GLN A 9 -7.47 2.27 -13.72
CA GLN A 9 -6.13 1.99 -14.27
C GLN A 9 -5.36 0.96 -13.40
N THR A 10 -4.87 -0.07 -14.08
CA THR A 10 -3.73 -0.95 -13.77
C THR A 10 -3.95 -2.17 -12.85
N LEU A 11 -3.80 -3.33 -13.49
CA LEU A 11 -3.82 -4.71 -12.99
C LEU A 11 -2.96 -4.98 -11.73
N ASN A 12 -2.07 -4.06 -11.35
CA ASN A 12 -1.18 -4.18 -10.21
C ASN A 12 -1.90 -3.99 -8.86
N ALA A 13 -2.96 -3.18 -8.80
CA ALA A 13 -3.69 -2.96 -7.56
C ALA A 13 -4.44 -4.22 -7.13
N ILE A 14 -5.18 -4.86 -8.05
CA ILE A 14 -5.98 -6.07 -7.80
C ILE A 14 -5.13 -7.27 -7.32
N LEU A 15 -3.96 -7.50 -7.94
CA LEU A 15 -3.05 -8.59 -7.55
C LEU A 15 -2.49 -8.42 -6.12
N VAL A 16 -2.29 -7.18 -5.67
CA VAL A 16 -1.73 -6.82 -4.36
C VAL A 16 -2.77 -6.83 -3.23
N TYR A 17 -4.07 -6.92 -3.54
CA TYR A 17 -5.10 -7.08 -2.49
C TYR A 17 -5.47 -8.53 -2.24
N ARG A 18 -5.42 -9.39 -3.27
CA ARG A 18 -5.85 -10.78 -3.17
C ARG A 18 -5.02 -11.57 -2.15
N ASN A 19 -3.71 -11.35 -2.13
CA ASN A 19 -2.79 -11.96 -1.16
C ASN A 19 -3.12 -11.59 0.30
N LEU A 20 -3.52 -10.35 0.58
CA LEU A 20 -3.81 -9.88 1.95
C LEU A 20 -4.96 -10.67 2.59
N PHE A 21 -6.02 -10.93 1.84
CA PHE A 21 -7.17 -11.73 2.31
C PHE A 21 -6.87 -13.23 2.38
N THR A 22 -6.01 -13.75 1.49
CA THR A 22 -5.57 -15.15 1.55
C THR A 22 -4.79 -15.42 2.84
N PHE A 23 -3.92 -14.50 3.29
CA PHE A 23 -3.14 -14.72 4.52
C PHE A 23 -3.92 -14.55 5.82
N SER A 24 -5.04 -13.83 5.76
CA SER A 24 -5.90 -13.52 6.92
C SER A 24 -7.17 -14.37 6.98
N ASP A 25 -7.34 -15.33 6.06
CA ASP A 25 -8.52 -16.22 5.96
C ASP A 25 -9.87 -15.46 6.01
N THR A 26 -9.87 -14.20 5.55
CA THR A 26 -11.01 -13.27 5.62
C THR A 26 -11.64 -12.98 4.25
N VAL A 27 -11.29 -13.77 3.24
CA VAL A 27 -11.86 -13.68 1.89
C VAL A 27 -13.40 -13.79 1.97
N GLY A 28 -14.10 -12.77 1.47
CA GLY A 28 -15.56 -12.74 1.41
C GLY A 28 -16.29 -12.44 2.73
N LYS A 29 -15.56 -12.10 3.80
CA LYS A 29 -16.15 -11.79 5.12
C LYS A 29 -16.18 -10.29 5.45
N VAL A 30 -15.48 -9.47 4.68
CA VAL A 30 -15.27 -8.04 4.98
C VAL A 30 -15.53 -7.21 3.73
N ASP A 31 -16.39 -6.20 3.88
CA ASP A 31 -16.60 -5.15 2.89
C ASP A 31 -15.69 -3.95 3.19
N ILE A 32 -15.06 -3.39 2.16
CA ILE A 32 -14.12 -2.28 2.32
C ILE A 32 -14.59 -1.10 1.46
N ILE A 33 -14.88 0.00 2.15
CA ILE A 33 -15.12 1.30 1.54
C ILE A 33 -13.97 2.19 1.96
N ALA A 34 -13.21 2.69 0.98
CA ALA A 34 -12.05 3.52 1.24
C ALA A 34 -12.01 4.71 0.28
N THR A 35 -11.68 5.87 0.84
CA THR A 35 -11.41 7.09 0.09
C THR A 35 -9.91 7.36 0.09
N VAL A 36 -9.32 7.50 -1.10
CA VAL A 36 -7.90 7.82 -1.23
C VAL A 36 -7.75 9.08 -2.07
N SER A 37 -6.89 9.98 -1.63
CA SER A 37 -6.56 11.24 -2.30
C SER A 37 -5.05 11.37 -2.45
N GLY A 38 -4.61 11.83 -3.62
CA GLY A 38 -3.18 12.03 -3.92
C GLY A 38 -2.87 11.70 -5.37
N ASP A 39 -1.59 11.78 -5.72
CA ASP A 39 -1.10 11.49 -7.06
C ASP A 39 -0.22 10.23 -7.10
N GLY A 40 -0.24 9.54 -8.23
CA GLY A 40 0.47 8.29 -8.48
C GLY A 40 -0.35 7.03 -8.17
N SER A 41 -0.54 6.16 -9.17
CA SER A 41 -1.28 4.89 -8.97
C SER A 41 -0.60 3.94 -7.98
N SER A 42 0.73 3.88 -8.00
CA SER A 42 1.51 2.98 -7.12
C SER A 42 1.54 3.43 -5.66
N SER A 43 1.59 4.74 -5.40
CA SER A 43 1.59 5.29 -4.04
C SER A 43 0.24 5.08 -3.38
N LEU A 44 -0.85 5.36 -4.11
CA LEU A 44 -2.22 5.15 -3.65
C LEU A 44 -2.50 3.67 -3.37
N ALA A 45 -2.05 2.76 -4.23
CA ALA A 45 -2.20 1.32 -4.01
C ALA A 45 -1.46 0.83 -2.74
N ASN A 46 -0.23 1.29 -2.51
CA ASN A 46 0.53 0.92 -1.31
C ASN A 46 -0.09 1.50 -0.03
N ALA A 47 -0.60 2.73 -0.10
CA ALA A 47 -1.33 3.35 1.02
C ALA A 47 -2.59 2.57 1.37
N LEU A 48 -3.39 2.18 0.37
CA LEU A 48 -4.60 1.39 0.58
C LEU A 48 -4.25 0.00 1.16
N ARG A 49 -3.24 -0.68 0.61
CA ARG A 49 -2.76 -1.98 1.11
C ARG A 49 -2.40 -1.92 2.60
N LEU A 50 -1.62 -0.91 3.00
CA LEU A 50 -1.20 -0.73 4.39
C LEU A 50 -2.38 -0.40 5.31
N ALA A 51 -3.31 0.45 4.85
CA ALA A 51 -4.51 0.79 5.61
C ALA A 51 -5.39 -0.44 5.87
N ILE A 52 -5.64 -1.26 4.85
CA ILE A 52 -6.42 -2.50 5.00
C ILE A 52 -5.69 -3.48 5.93
N ALA A 53 -4.37 -3.64 5.80
CA ALA A 53 -3.58 -4.52 6.66
C ALA A 53 -3.66 -4.09 8.15
N ARG A 54 -3.59 -2.78 8.42
CA ARG A 54 -3.74 -2.23 9.78
C ARG A 54 -5.17 -2.40 10.33
N CYS A 55 -6.18 -2.22 9.48
CA CYS A 55 -7.57 -2.45 9.84
C CYS A 55 -7.79 -3.92 10.24
N LEU A 56 -7.36 -4.87 9.41
CA LEU A 56 -7.45 -6.30 9.70
C LEU A 56 -6.67 -6.66 10.98
N ALA A 57 -5.46 -6.12 11.17
CA ALA A 57 -4.68 -6.36 12.37
C ALA A 57 -5.34 -5.81 13.67
N SER A 58 -6.23 -4.83 13.56
CA SER A 58 -7.02 -4.32 14.69
C SER A 58 -8.27 -5.17 14.96
N MET A 59 -8.81 -5.84 13.95
CA MET A 59 -10.02 -6.65 14.08
C MET A 59 -9.74 -8.09 14.54
N LEU A 60 -8.60 -8.66 14.15
CA LEU A 60 -8.24 -10.04 14.49
C LEU A 60 -7.46 -10.14 15.82
N PRO A 61 -7.61 -11.24 16.59
CA PRO A 61 -6.76 -11.55 17.72
C PRO A 61 -5.27 -11.62 17.35
N ILE A 62 -4.40 -11.23 18.29
CA ILE A 62 -2.95 -11.08 18.10
C ILE A 62 -2.30 -12.38 17.58
N ASP A 63 -2.68 -13.52 18.15
CA ASP A 63 -2.00 -14.79 17.88
C ASP A 63 -2.31 -15.39 16.50
N GLN A 64 -3.47 -15.08 15.93
CA GLN A 64 -3.94 -15.74 14.71
C GLN A 64 -3.75 -14.89 13.46
N GLY A 65 -4.12 -13.61 13.52
CA GLY A 65 -4.10 -12.72 12.35
C GLY A 65 -2.86 -11.84 12.29
N LYS A 66 -2.53 -11.16 13.39
CA LYS A 66 -1.48 -10.14 13.42
C LYS A 66 -0.10 -10.73 13.19
N ASN A 67 0.22 -11.87 13.83
CA ASN A 67 1.51 -12.53 13.64
C ASN A 67 1.73 -12.98 12.18
N ARG A 68 0.71 -13.52 11.51
CA ARG A 68 0.80 -13.90 10.08
C ARG A 68 1.05 -12.68 9.17
N LEU A 69 0.38 -11.56 9.45
CA LEU A 69 0.57 -10.31 8.70
C LEU A 69 1.95 -9.67 8.94
N LEU A 70 2.52 -9.85 10.14
CA LEU A 70 3.87 -9.41 10.47
C LEU A 70 4.94 -10.25 9.75
N VAL A 71 4.82 -11.58 9.78
CA VAL A 71 5.76 -12.50 9.12
C VAL A 71 5.81 -12.28 7.61
N THR A 72 4.66 -11.98 6.99
CA THR A 72 4.57 -11.69 5.55
C THR A 72 5.05 -10.29 5.17
N GLY A 73 5.42 -9.44 6.13
CA GLY A 73 5.88 -8.07 5.89
C GLY A 73 4.79 -7.11 5.43
N LEU A 74 3.51 -7.50 5.51
CA LEU A 74 2.39 -6.71 4.98
C LEU A 74 2.09 -5.47 5.83
N LEU A 75 2.42 -5.50 7.12
CA LEU A 75 2.31 -4.34 8.03
C LEU A 75 3.44 -3.31 7.88
N SER A 76 4.51 -3.65 7.16
CA SER A 76 5.65 -2.74 6.99
C SER A 76 5.34 -1.66 5.97
N GLN A 77 5.62 -0.41 6.33
CA GLN A 77 5.48 0.74 5.44
C GLN A 77 6.75 0.87 4.59
N ASP A 78 6.58 1.10 3.29
CA ASP A 78 7.71 1.48 2.43
C ASP A 78 8.16 2.89 2.81
N ASN A 79 9.40 3.01 3.29
CA ASN A 79 10.01 4.26 3.74
C ASN A 79 10.82 4.96 2.64
N ARG A 80 10.78 4.45 1.40
CA ARG A 80 11.50 5.05 0.29
C ARG A 80 10.80 6.34 -0.14
N PHE A 81 11.56 7.43 -0.11
CA PHE A 81 11.12 8.72 -0.62
C PHE A 81 12.07 9.19 -1.71
N ALA A 82 11.56 10.02 -2.61
CA ALA A 82 12.39 10.66 -3.62
C ALA A 82 13.46 11.51 -2.92
N GLU A 83 14.73 11.17 -3.15
CA GLU A 83 15.84 11.90 -2.57
C GLU A 83 15.90 13.32 -3.13
N ARG A 84 16.19 14.28 -2.24
CA ARG A 84 16.35 15.68 -2.62
C ARG A 84 17.53 15.85 -3.60
N LYS A 85 17.38 16.74 -4.58
CA LYS A 85 18.47 17.14 -5.49
C LYS A 85 19.55 17.92 -4.74
N GLN A 86 20.80 17.43 -4.75
CA GLN A 86 21.94 18.15 -4.19
C GLN A 86 22.40 19.30 -5.12
N PRO A 87 22.91 20.42 -4.56
CA PRO A 87 23.43 21.53 -5.37
C PRO A 87 24.62 21.06 -6.21
N GLY A 88 24.76 21.61 -7.43
CA GLY A 88 25.82 21.22 -8.36
C GLY A 88 25.65 19.86 -9.04
N GLN A 89 24.63 19.06 -8.69
CA GLN A 89 24.36 17.77 -9.33
C GLN A 89 23.20 17.86 -10.34
N ARG A 90 23.24 17.00 -11.38
CA ARG A 90 22.20 16.95 -12.43
C ARG A 90 20.90 16.34 -11.91
N LYS A 91 20.98 15.34 -11.03
CA LYS A 91 19.87 14.68 -10.30
C LYS A 91 20.32 14.40 -8.85
N ALA A 92 19.49 13.73 -8.05
CA ALA A 92 19.79 13.41 -6.64
C ALA A 92 21.17 12.76 -6.40
N ARG A 93 21.63 11.88 -7.32
CA ARG A 93 22.95 11.22 -7.25
C ARG A 93 23.82 11.41 -8.49
N LYS A 94 23.28 12.01 -9.55
CA LYS A 94 23.96 12.09 -10.85
C LYS A 94 25.03 13.18 -10.80
N LYS A 95 26.28 12.75 -10.63
CA LYS A 95 27.46 13.63 -10.69
C LYS A 95 27.62 14.21 -12.10
N PRO A 96 28.14 15.44 -12.24
CA PRO A 96 28.56 15.96 -13.53
C PRO A 96 29.68 15.07 -14.08
N ILE A 97 29.73 14.96 -15.41
CA ILE A 97 30.81 14.28 -16.12
C ILE A 97 31.74 15.42 -16.55
N TRP A 98 32.84 15.62 -15.83
CA TRP A 98 33.98 16.39 -16.29
C TRP A 98 35.16 15.44 -16.45
#